data_AF-B2B3C5-F1
#
_entry.id   AF-B2B3C5-F1
#
_cell.length_a   1.000
_cell.length_b   1.000
_cell.length_c   1.000
_cell.angle_alpha   90.00
_cell.angle_beta   90.00
_cell.angle_gamma   90.00
#
_symmetry.space_group_name_H-M   'P 1'
#
loop_
_entity.id
_entity.type
_entity.pdbx_description
1 polymer ?
#
loop_
_entity_poly.entity_id
_entity_poly.type
_entity_poly.pdbx_seq_one_letter_code
_entity_poly.pdbx_strand_id
1 'polypeptide(L)'
;PNSVTGHTSVIIAIENAITLAMNVIKPILSKGSQVREVEVTPEAERQWVSNVQDELNNKTIWGGGGNKTAAESWYVKLDEKTGKRWNAMLYPGYQLGAWYRARKPRKEDWVYQ
;
A
#
# COMPACT_ATOMS: atom_id res chain seq x y z
N PRO A 1 -0.25 7.10 1.55
CA PRO A 1 0.85 6.51 2.36
C PRO A 1 1.08 5.05 1.93
N ASN A 2 2.33 4.59 1.81
CA ASN A 2 2.72 3.26 1.29
C ASN A 2 2.36 2.98 -0.19
N SER A 3 2.24 4.00 -1.02
CA SER A 3 1.77 3.90 -2.41
C SER A 3 2.77 4.41 -3.44
N VAL A 4 3.88 5.03 -3.00
CA VAL A 4 4.91 5.57 -3.89
C VAL A 4 6.09 4.59 -3.89
N THR A 5 6.46 4.00 -5.01
CA THR A 5 7.76 3.30 -5.04
C THR A 5 8.84 4.37 -5.25
N GLY A 6 9.88 4.40 -4.43
CA GLY A 6 10.87 5.51 -4.38
C GLY A 6 11.70 5.71 -5.65
N HIS A 7 11.39 4.99 -6.73
CA HIS A 7 12.11 4.98 -8.01
C HIS A 7 11.17 5.23 -9.21
N THR A 8 9.92 5.67 -8.99
CA THR A 8 8.90 5.70 -10.07
C THR A 8 8.11 6.99 -10.11
N SER A 9 7.53 7.26 -11.28
CA SER A 9 6.67 8.42 -11.51
C SER A 9 5.55 8.53 -10.49
N VAL A 10 5.48 9.68 -9.82
CA VAL A 10 4.36 10.05 -8.94
C VAL A 10 3.04 10.02 -9.69
N ILE A 11 3.03 10.34 -10.99
CA ILE A 11 1.82 10.31 -11.83
C ILE A 11 1.26 8.89 -11.90
N ILE A 12 2.10 7.87 -12.13
CA ILE A 12 1.65 6.47 -12.17
C ILE A 12 1.09 6.02 -10.82
N ALA A 13 1.70 6.47 -9.71
CA ALA A 13 1.20 6.17 -8.37
C ALA A 13 -0.20 6.79 -8.16
N ILE A 14 -0.41 8.03 -8.63
CA ILE A 14 -1.71 8.70 -8.61
C ILE A 14 -2.73 7.94 -9.48
N GLU A 15 -2.37 7.57 -10.71
CA GLU A 15 -3.24 6.81 -11.62
C GLU A 15 -3.68 5.47 -11.01
N ASN A 16 -2.76 4.77 -10.36
CA ASN A 16 -3.07 3.52 -9.65
C ASN A 16 -4.02 3.75 -8.47
N ALA A 17 -3.80 4.80 -7.68
CA ALA A 17 -4.68 5.14 -6.56
C ALA A 17 -6.11 5.47 -7.04
N ILE A 18 -6.23 6.29 -8.09
CA ILE A 18 -7.52 6.63 -8.70
C ILE A 18 -8.19 5.37 -9.27
N THR A 19 -7.43 4.52 -9.96
CA THR A 19 -7.95 3.26 -10.54
C THR A 19 -8.49 2.33 -9.46
N LEU A 20 -7.75 2.16 -8.35
CA LEU A 20 -8.20 1.38 -7.20
C LEU A 20 -9.51 1.94 -6.64
N ALA A 21 -9.55 3.25 -6.36
CA ALA A 21 -10.74 3.92 -5.82
C ALA A 21 -11.95 3.73 -6.74
N MET A 22 -11.80 3.99 -8.04
CA MET A 22 -12.88 3.84 -9.03
C MET A 22 -13.39 2.40 -9.12
N ASN A 23 -12.52 1.40 -9.05
CA ASN A 23 -12.92 -0.01 -9.11
C ASN A 23 -13.69 -0.44 -7.86
N VAL A 24 -13.29 0.07 -6.69
CA VAL A 24 -13.91 -0.28 -5.39
C VAL A 24 -15.24 0.46 -5.21
N ILE A 25 -15.38 1.72 -5.62
CA ILE A 25 -16.65 2.46 -5.48
C ILE A 25 -17.67 2.15 -6.58
N LYS A 26 -17.28 1.44 -7.64
CA LYS A 26 -18.15 1.12 -8.77
C LYS A 26 -19.51 0.51 -8.37
N PRO A 27 -19.59 -0.41 -7.38
CA PRO A 27 -20.87 -0.94 -6.92
C PRO A 27 -21.79 0.13 -6.32
N ILE A 28 -21.25 1.16 -5.66
CA ILE A 28 -22.04 2.28 -5.10
C ILE A 28 -22.65 3.12 -6.24
N LEU A 29 -21.87 3.38 -7.29
CA LEU A 29 -22.28 4.22 -8.42
C LEU A 29 -23.17 3.50 -9.43
N SER A 30 -23.37 2.19 -9.28
CA SER A 30 -24.12 1.37 -10.24
C SER A 30 -25.63 1.61 -10.10
N LYS A 31 -26.30 1.90 -11.23
CA LYS A 31 -27.75 2.14 -11.25
C LYS A 31 -28.51 0.94 -10.68
N GLY A 32 -29.35 1.19 -9.68
CA GLY A 32 -30.14 0.16 -9.00
C GLY A 32 -29.38 -0.61 -7.90
N SER A 33 -28.13 -0.24 -7.60
CA SER A 33 -27.40 -0.80 -6.47
C SER A 33 -27.97 -0.33 -5.14
N GLN A 34 -27.96 -1.22 -4.15
CA GLN A 34 -28.33 -0.90 -2.76
C GLN A 34 -27.10 -0.55 -1.90
N VAL A 35 -25.89 -0.75 -2.42
CA VAL A 35 -24.63 -0.47 -1.72
C VAL A 35 -24.47 1.04 -1.55
N ARG A 36 -24.25 1.48 -0.31
CA ARG A 36 -24.05 2.86 0.10
C ARG A 36 -22.62 3.13 0.57
N GLU A 37 -21.95 2.10 1.06
CA GLU A 37 -20.64 2.21 1.67
C GLU A 37 -19.71 1.08 1.21
N VAL A 38 -18.42 1.40 1.17
CA VAL A 38 -17.37 0.42 0.95
C VAL A 38 -16.22 0.72 1.90
N GLU A 39 -15.84 -0.29 2.68
CA GLU A 39 -14.77 -0.19 3.67
C GLU A 39 -13.76 -1.30 3.46
N VAL A 40 -12.48 -1.00 3.68
CA VAL A 40 -11.45 -2.05 3.74
C VAL A 40 -11.61 -2.84 5.04
N THR A 41 -11.47 -4.15 4.99
CA THR A 41 -11.50 -4.95 6.23
C THR A 41 -10.28 -4.60 7.10
N PRO A 42 -10.45 -4.52 8.44
CA PRO A 42 -9.32 -4.27 9.34
C PRO A 42 -8.21 -5.31 9.21
N GLU A 43 -8.55 -6.55 8.84
CA GLU A 43 -7.57 -7.62 8.63
C GLU A 43 -6.75 -7.40 7.36
N ALA A 44 -7.40 -7.06 6.23
CA ALA A 44 -6.69 -6.76 4.99
C ALA A 44 -5.77 -5.55 5.15
N GLU A 45 -6.20 -4.50 5.85
CA GLU A 45 -5.35 -3.34 6.14
C GLU A 45 -4.12 -3.73 6.96
N ARG A 46 -4.31 -4.46 8.08
CA ARG A 46 -3.19 -4.92 8.93
C ARG A 46 -2.23 -5.81 8.15
N GLN A 47 -2.75 -6.77 7.40
CA GLN A 47 -1.94 -7.69 6.61
C GLN A 47 -1.14 -6.92 5.53
N TRP A 48 -1.78 -5.99 4.83
CA TRP A 48 -1.11 -5.15 3.84
C TRP A 48 0.03 -4.35 4.45
N VAL A 49 -0.24 -3.64 5.55
CA VAL A 49 0.74 -2.83 6.25
C VAL A 49 1.90 -3.69 6.78
N SER A 50 1.60 -4.82 7.42
CA SER A 50 2.62 -5.74 7.93
C SER A 50 3.53 -6.25 6.81
N ASN A 51 2.94 -6.69 5.69
CA ASN A 51 3.70 -7.20 4.55
C ASN A 51 4.57 -6.11 3.91
N VAL A 52 4.03 -4.91 3.71
CA VAL A 52 4.78 -3.79 3.14
C VAL A 52 5.97 -3.42 4.03
N GLN A 53 5.77 -3.31 5.35
CA GLN A 53 6.87 -2.98 6.25
C GLN A 53 7.89 -4.11 6.35
N ASP A 54 7.48 -5.37 6.33
CA ASP A 54 8.40 -6.51 6.30
C ASP A 54 9.28 -6.50 5.06
N GLU A 55 8.68 -6.28 3.88
CA GLU A 55 9.42 -6.21 2.62
C GLU A 55 10.37 -5.00 2.57
N LEU A 56 9.92 -3.83 3.03
CA LEU A 56 10.78 -2.64 3.11
C LEU A 56 11.98 -2.86 4.03
N ASN A 57 11.76 -3.50 5.18
CA ASN A 57 12.83 -3.75 6.16
C ASN A 57 13.80 -4.85 5.72
N ASN A 58 13.29 -5.96 5.21
CA ASN A 58 14.09 -7.17 5.00
C ASN A 58 14.57 -7.34 3.56
N LYS A 59 13.91 -6.72 2.59
CA LYS A 59 14.17 -6.96 1.15
C LYS A 59 14.64 -5.72 0.39
N THR A 60 14.73 -4.55 1.05
CA THR A 60 15.17 -3.30 0.39
C THR A 60 16.21 -2.55 1.22
N ILE A 61 16.93 -1.63 0.56
CA ILE A 61 17.90 -0.74 1.21
C ILE A 61 17.25 0.28 2.16
N TRP A 62 15.94 0.50 2.04
CA TRP A 62 15.21 1.53 2.79
C TRP A 62 15.08 1.20 4.27
N GLY A 63 15.11 -0.08 4.64
CA GLY A 63 15.25 -0.53 6.03
C GLY A 63 16.65 -1.03 6.39
N GLY A 64 17.62 -0.91 5.48
CA GLY A 64 19.03 -1.28 5.72
C GLY A 64 19.46 -2.64 5.21
N GLY A 65 18.53 -3.47 4.73
CA GLY A 65 18.83 -4.85 4.33
C GLY A 65 19.53 -5.65 5.44
N GLY A 66 19.93 -6.88 5.15
CA GLY A 66 20.70 -7.74 6.09
C GLY A 66 22.06 -7.17 6.53
N ASN A 67 22.42 -5.98 6.07
CA ASN A 67 23.71 -5.32 6.18
C ASN A 67 23.61 -3.89 6.74
N LYS A 68 22.64 -3.63 7.65
CA LYS A 68 22.59 -2.53 8.66
C LYS A 68 22.85 -1.07 8.25
N THR A 69 23.23 -0.74 7.02
CA THR A 69 23.36 0.64 6.52
C THR A 69 22.11 1.01 5.74
N ALA A 70 21.13 1.55 6.44
CA ALA A 70 19.90 2.02 5.83
C ALA A 70 20.03 3.45 5.34
N ALA A 71 19.35 3.77 4.24
CA ALA A 71 19.20 5.14 3.79
C ALA A 71 18.40 5.94 4.83
N GLU A 72 19.07 6.84 5.55
CA GLU A 72 18.43 7.77 6.47
C GLU A 72 17.67 8.82 5.67
N SER A 73 16.36 8.92 5.89
CA SER A 73 15.51 9.92 5.23
C SER A 73 14.38 10.33 6.15
N TRP A 74 13.84 11.54 5.93
CA TRP A 74 12.70 12.10 6.68
C TRP A 74 11.43 11.23 6.64
N TYR A 75 11.36 10.25 5.73
CA TYR A 75 10.23 9.34 5.55
C TYR A 75 10.31 8.07 6.40
N VAL A 76 11.45 7.82 7.04
CA VAL A 76 11.69 6.62 7.85
C VAL A 76 11.78 7.02 9.32
N LYS A 77 10.94 6.40 10.15
CA LYS A 77 11.00 6.54 11.61
C LYS A 77 11.58 5.28 12.22
N LEU A 78 12.50 5.42 13.17
CA LEU A 78 12.94 4.29 14.00
C LEU A 78 11.96 4.15 15.17
N ASP A 79 11.38 2.98 15.33
CA ASP A 79 10.72 2.62 16.58
C ASP A 79 11.80 2.23 17.58
N GLU A 80 12.06 3.10 18.56
CA GLU A 80 13.09 2.90 19.58
C GLU A 80 12.82 1.69 20.48
N LYS A 81 11.56 1.25 20.60
CA LYS A 81 11.19 0.11 21.45
C LYS A 81 11.45 -1.22 20.75
N THR A 82 11.19 -1.28 19.45
CA THR A 82 11.30 -2.53 18.67
C THR A 82 12.57 -2.58 17.82
N GLY A 83 13.27 -1.46 17.66
CA GLY A 83 14.40 -1.31 16.74
C GLY A 83 14.01 -1.37 15.26
N LYS A 84 12.72 -1.47 14.94
CA LYS A 84 12.21 -1.58 13.57
C LYS A 84 12.12 -0.20 12.92
N ARG A 85 12.42 -0.14 11.63
CA ARG A 85 12.23 1.08 10.84
C ARG A 85 10.84 1.05 10.21
N TRP A 86 10.14 2.17 10.28
CA TRP A 86 8.83 2.38 9.69
C TRP A 86 8.94 3.36 8.55
N ASN A 87 8.65 2.91 7.33
CA ASN A 87 8.59 3.77 6.17
C ASN A 87 7.13 3.94 5.74
N ALA A 88 6.56 5.12 5.97
CA ALA A 88 5.15 5.39 5.71
C ALA A 88 4.84 5.78 4.25
N MET A 89 5.86 5.89 3.41
CA MET A 89 5.72 6.41 2.04
C MET A 89 5.85 5.32 1.00
N LEU A 90 6.77 4.37 1.22
CA LEU A 90 7.22 3.50 0.15
C LEU A 90 6.36 2.26 -0.06
N TYR A 91 6.20 1.87 -1.33
CA TYR A 91 5.80 0.52 -1.71
C TYR A 91 7.06 -0.25 -2.18
N PRO A 92 7.37 -1.43 -1.61
CA PRO A 92 8.63 -2.15 -1.90
C PRO A 92 8.60 -2.99 -3.19
N GLY A 93 7.41 -3.27 -3.73
CA GLY A 93 7.27 -4.14 -4.90
C GLY A 93 7.36 -3.41 -6.25
N TYR A 94 7.38 -4.19 -7.33
CA TYR A 94 7.37 -3.67 -8.69
C TYR A 94 6.07 -2.94 -9.05
N GLN A 95 6.18 -1.91 -9.89
CA GLN A 95 5.04 -1.10 -10.37
C GLN A 95 3.96 -1.92 -11.06
N LEU A 96 4.34 -2.92 -11.86
CA LEU A 96 3.38 -3.81 -12.52
C LEU A 96 2.49 -4.54 -11.51
N GLY A 97 3.04 -4.90 -10.35
CA GLY A 97 2.27 -5.49 -9.26
C GLY A 97 1.31 -4.49 -8.62
N ALA A 98 1.77 -3.25 -8.37
CA ALA A 98 0.92 -2.18 -7.84
C ALA A 98 -0.24 -1.85 -8.79
N TRP A 99 0.07 -1.70 -10.09
CA TRP A 99 -0.90 -1.51 -11.16
C TRP A 99 -1.92 -2.66 -11.22
N TYR A 100 -1.46 -3.91 -11.17
CA TYR A 100 -2.35 -5.07 -11.21
C TYR A 100 -3.33 -5.08 -10.04
N ARG A 101 -2.84 -4.82 -8.82
CA ARG A 101 -3.68 -4.74 -7.61
C ARG A 101 -4.68 -3.59 -7.67
N ALA A 102 -4.28 -2.43 -8.20
CA ALA A 102 -5.20 -1.31 -8.42
C ALA A 102 -6.30 -1.64 -9.44
N ARG A 103 -5.95 -2.34 -10.52
CA ARG A 103 -6.88 -2.70 -11.59
C ARG A 103 -7.82 -3.85 -11.20
N LYS A 104 -7.37 -4.78 -10.37
CA LYS A 104 -8.16 -5.92 -9.89
C LYS A 104 -8.04 -6.03 -8.36
N PRO A 105 -8.75 -5.17 -7.61
CA PRO A 105 -8.78 -5.26 -6.16
C PRO A 105 -9.37 -6.61 -5.73
N ARG A 106 -8.78 -7.23 -4.70
CA ARG A 106 -9.30 -8.48 -4.15
C ARG A 106 -10.61 -8.17 -3.45
N LYS A 107 -11.71 -8.79 -3.88
CA LYS A 107 -13.05 -8.48 -3.33
C LYS A 107 -13.19 -8.83 -1.85
N GLU A 108 -12.47 -9.86 -1.40
CA GLU A 108 -12.44 -10.32 0.00
C GLU A 108 -11.87 -9.28 0.97
N ASP A 109 -11.05 -8.34 0.47
CA ASP A 109 -10.44 -7.29 1.30
C ASP A 109 -11.44 -6.16 1.62
N TRP A 110 -12.63 -6.15 1.00
CA TRP A 110 -13.60 -5.05 1.09
C TRP A 110 -14.97 -5.53 1.55
N VAL A 111 -15.61 -4.75 2.41
CA VAL A 111 -17.00 -4.91 2.81
C VAL A 111 -17.85 -3.88 2.07
N TYR A 112 -18.91 -4.35 1.41
CA TYR A 112 -19.89 -3.52 0.71
C TYR A 112 -21.19 -3.56 1.49
N GLN A 113 -21.67 -2.39 1.94
CA GLN A 113 -22.89 -2.25 2.75
C GLN A 113 -23.89 -1.35 2.04
#